data_AF-A0A925D9P1-F1
#
_entry.id   AF-A0A925D9P1-F1
#
_cell.length_a   1.000
_cell.length_b   1.000
_cell.length_c   1.000
_cell.angle_alpha   90.00
_cell.angle_beta   90.00
_cell.angle_gamma   90.00
#
_symmetry.space_group_name_H-M   'P 1'
#
loop_
_entity.id
_entity.type
_entity.pdbx_description
1 polymer ?
#
loop_
_entity_poly.entity_id
_entity_poly.type
_entity_poly.pdbx_seq_one_letter_code
_entity_poly.pdbx_strand_id
1 'polypeptide(L)'
;MPISIPINLKRLDQDEFKQLDYAVMGHAYQCQNALGRLCEEGIYQRDLADRLESAGLGPVRVEFPIQVTHGDFATTYSADLVVADSAIYELKTAAALSGEHKKQLLNYLLLCEQPRGKLVNFRPAGVESQYVNTQLTLEKRREFSVDASRWMQLGDRCEKVARLLAELLRDWGGFLETSLYL
;
A
#
# COMPACT_ATOMS: atom_id res chain seq x y z
N MET A 1 -3.69 -16.73 -2.54
CA MET A 1 -4.54 -15.63 -2.01
C MET A 1 -5.01 -14.73 -3.15
N PRO A 2 -6.25 -14.86 -3.65
CA PRO A 2 -6.82 -13.88 -4.57
C PRO A 2 -6.95 -12.50 -3.91
N ILE A 3 -6.68 -11.46 -4.68
CA ILE A 3 -6.87 -10.06 -4.28
C ILE A 3 -7.88 -9.46 -5.24
N SER A 4 -8.90 -8.80 -4.68
CA SER A 4 -9.95 -8.14 -5.44
C SER A 4 -10.04 -6.68 -4.99
N ILE A 5 -9.98 -5.78 -5.96
CA ILE A 5 -10.21 -4.35 -5.77
C ILE A 5 -11.39 -3.93 -6.66
N PRO A 6 -12.19 -2.93 -6.25
CA PRO A 6 -13.44 -2.59 -6.94
C PRO A 6 -13.23 -1.99 -8.34
N ILE A 7 -12.01 -1.52 -8.64
CA ILE A 7 -11.67 -0.91 -9.93
C ILE A 7 -10.24 -1.26 -10.34
N ASN A 8 -9.95 -1.11 -11.64
CA ASN A 8 -8.59 -1.18 -12.14
C ASN A 8 -7.88 0.16 -11.88
N LEU A 9 -6.72 0.12 -11.23
CA LEU A 9 -5.95 1.31 -10.89
C LEU A 9 -4.89 1.59 -11.96
N LYS A 10 -4.85 2.83 -12.47
CA LYS A 10 -3.83 3.26 -13.43
C LYS A 10 -2.48 3.39 -12.73
N ARG A 11 -1.48 2.69 -13.26
CA ARG A 11 -0.09 2.82 -12.81
C ARG A 11 0.51 4.11 -13.35
N LEU A 12 0.93 5.01 -12.45
CA LEU A 12 1.64 6.24 -12.82
C LEU A 12 3.15 6.02 -12.83
N ASP A 13 3.84 6.71 -13.75
CA ASP A 13 5.29 6.86 -13.66
C ASP A 13 5.71 7.83 -12.53
N GLN A 14 7.00 8.14 -12.43
CA GLN A 14 7.49 9.00 -11.35
C GLN A 14 7.07 10.47 -11.54
N ASP A 15 7.00 10.96 -12.77
CA ASP A 15 6.73 12.37 -13.03
C ASP A 15 5.23 12.63 -13.04
N GLU A 16 4.42 11.72 -13.60
CA GLU A 16 2.97 11.73 -13.46
C GLU A 16 2.56 11.73 -11.97
N PHE A 17 3.17 10.87 -11.15
CA PHE A 17 2.87 10.83 -9.72
C PHE A 17 3.25 12.13 -9.01
N LYS A 18 4.42 12.70 -9.30
CA LYS A 18 4.84 13.98 -8.71
C LYS A 18 3.91 15.13 -9.07
N GLN A 19 3.44 15.19 -10.32
CA GLN A 19 2.53 16.24 -10.77
C GLN A 19 1.19 16.16 -10.03
N LEU A 20 0.62 14.95 -9.94
CA LEU A 20 -0.61 14.72 -9.18
C LEU A 20 -0.41 15.04 -7.69
N ASP A 21 0.68 14.54 -7.11
CA ASP A 21 1.02 14.73 -5.70
C ASP A 21 1.24 16.20 -5.32
N TYR A 22 1.85 16.99 -6.20
CA TYR A 22 2.00 18.43 -5.96
C TYR A 22 0.65 19.12 -5.78
N ALA A 23 -0.33 18.78 -6.63
CA ALA A 23 -1.68 19.31 -6.51
C ALA A 23 -2.39 18.78 -5.26
N VAL A 24 -2.29 17.48 -4.96
CA VAL A 24 -2.87 16.88 -3.75
C VAL A 24 -2.34 17.51 -2.47
N MET A 25 -1.02 17.69 -2.37
CA MET A 25 -0.40 18.31 -1.19
C MET A 25 -0.82 19.77 -1.02
N GLY A 26 -0.98 20.51 -2.11
CA GLY A 26 -1.53 21.87 -2.06
C GLY A 26 -2.87 21.92 -1.33
N HIS A 27 -3.76 20.97 -1.61
CA HIS A 27 -5.03 20.83 -0.90
C HIS A 27 -4.86 20.30 0.52
N ALA A 28 -3.94 19.37 0.78
CA ALA A 28 -3.67 18.90 2.15
C ALA A 28 -3.22 20.04 3.09
N TYR A 29 -2.36 20.95 2.62
CA TYR A 29 -2.00 22.14 3.40
C TYR A 29 -3.22 23.04 3.65
N GLN A 30 -4.10 23.21 2.66
CA GLN A 30 -5.34 23.97 2.83
C GLN A 30 -6.28 23.30 3.84
N CYS A 31 -6.40 21.98 3.85
CA CYS A 31 -7.16 21.22 4.85
C CYS A 31 -6.67 21.55 6.26
N GLN A 32 -5.36 21.43 6.52
CA GLN A 32 -4.80 21.71 7.84
C GLN A 32 -4.96 23.19 8.24
N ASN A 33 -4.82 24.11 7.28
CA ASN A 33 -5.02 25.54 7.53
C ASN A 33 -6.48 25.87 7.89
N ALA A 34 -7.44 25.19 7.28
CA ALA A 34 -8.87 25.42 7.51
C ALA A 34 -9.39 24.73 8.79
N LEU A 35 -8.98 23.49 9.01
CA LEU A 35 -9.49 22.64 10.10
C LEU A 35 -8.62 22.69 11.36
N GLY A 36 -7.41 23.21 11.25
CA GLY A 36 -6.36 23.06 12.26
C GLY A 36 -5.71 21.67 12.20
N ARG A 37 -4.99 21.30 13.26
CA ARG A 37 -4.18 20.05 13.37
C ARG A 37 -4.71 19.04 14.39
N LEU A 38 -5.89 19.29 14.97
CA LEU A 38 -6.41 18.54 16.12
C LEU A 38 -7.58 17.62 15.77
N CYS A 39 -8.03 17.63 14.52
CA CYS A 39 -9.08 16.75 14.03
C CYS A 39 -8.64 15.28 13.96
N GLU A 40 -9.63 14.39 13.85
CA GLU A 40 -9.41 12.97 13.60
C GLU A 40 -9.14 12.71 12.11
N GLU A 41 -8.54 11.55 11.81
CA GLU A 41 -8.14 11.16 10.45
C GLU A 41 -9.32 11.21 9.46
N GLY A 42 -10.47 10.66 9.84
CA GLY A 42 -11.67 10.65 8.99
C GLY A 42 -12.20 12.04 8.59
N ILE A 43 -11.89 13.08 9.37
CA ILE A 43 -12.27 14.46 9.00
C ILE A 43 -11.37 14.94 7.86
N TYR A 44 -10.06 14.71 7.95
CA TYR A 44 -9.13 15.08 6.87
C TYR A 44 -9.36 14.25 5.61
N GLN A 45 -9.71 12.98 5.74
CA GLN A 45 -10.05 12.13 4.58
C GLN A 45 -11.20 12.73 3.77
N ARG A 46 -12.30 13.10 4.43
CA ARG A 46 -13.48 13.68 3.77
C ARG A 46 -13.21 15.08 3.21
N ASP A 47 -12.64 15.99 4.02
CA ASP A 47 -12.37 17.36 3.56
C ASP A 47 -11.34 17.40 2.42
N LEU A 48 -10.32 16.55 2.47
CA LEU A 48 -9.35 16.43 1.38
C LEU A 48 -10.04 15.85 0.13
N ALA A 49 -10.85 14.79 0.26
CA ALA A 49 -11.55 14.22 -0.88
C ALA A 49 -12.45 15.25 -1.58
N ASP A 50 -13.30 15.95 -0.83
CA ASP A 50 -14.20 16.97 -1.37
C ASP A 50 -13.45 18.08 -2.11
N ARG A 51 -12.30 18.52 -1.58
CA ARG A 51 -11.45 19.54 -2.22
C ARG A 51 -10.84 19.04 -3.52
N LEU A 52 -10.33 17.82 -3.54
CA LEU A 52 -9.69 17.23 -4.71
C LEU A 52 -10.70 16.99 -5.84
N GLU A 53 -11.91 16.52 -5.49
CA GLU A 53 -13.01 16.38 -6.46
C GLU A 53 -13.44 17.75 -7.01
N SER A 54 -13.62 18.74 -6.14
CA SER A 54 -14.00 20.11 -6.52
C SER A 54 -12.96 20.79 -7.42
N ALA A 55 -11.68 20.46 -7.23
CA ALA A 55 -10.58 20.95 -8.05
C ALA A 55 -10.38 20.16 -9.35
N GLY A 56 -11.18 19.11 -9.60
CA GLY A 56 -11.14 18.35 -10.85
C GLY A 56 -9.91 17.47 -11.01
N LEU A 57 -9.29 17.01 -9.91
CA LEU A 57 -8.12 16.12 -9.97
C LEU A 57 -8.46 14.67 -10.37
N GLY A 58 -9.73 14.38 -10.63
CA GLY A 58 -10.25 13.05 -11.00
C GLY A 58 -11.08 12.42 -9.88
N PRO A 59 -11.56 11.18 -10.07
CA PRO A 59 -12.32 10.47 -9.05
C PRO A 59 -11.49 10.31 -7.77
N VAL A 60 -12.10 10.61 -6.62
CA VAL A 60 -11.49 10.39 -5.31
C VAL A 60 -12.27 9.33 -4.57
N ARG A 61 -11.58 8.30 -4.09
CA ARG A 61 -12.18 7.21 -3.34
C ARG A 61 -11.68 7.26 -1.91
N VAL A 62 -12.60 7.48 -0.99
CA VAL A 62 -12.36 7.42 0.46
C VAL A 62 -12.58 5.98 0.93
N GLU A 63 -11.75 5.52 1.86
CA GLU A 63 -11.85 4.17 2.44
C GLU A 63 -11.90 3.07 1.36
N PHE A 64 -10.93 3.13 0.42
CA PHE A 64 -10.88 2.25 -0.72
C PHE A 64 -10.68 0.78 -0.29
N PRO A 65 -11.66 -0.12 -0.56
CA PRO A 65 -11.62 -1.48 -0.08
C PRO A 65 -10.68 -2.35 -0.92
N ILE A 66 -9.82 -3.10 -0.24
CA ILE A 66 -8.92 -4.10 -0.82
C ILE A 66 -9.26 -5.44 -0.19
N GLN A 67 -9.95 -6.29 -0.94
CA GLN A 67 -10.42 -7.58 -0.45
C GLN A 67 -9.36 -8.65 -0.69
N VAL A 68 -9.00 -9.38 0.38
CA VAL A 68 -8.04 -10.47 0.34
C VAL A 68 -8.73 -11.75 0.79
N THR A 69 -8.66 -12.79 -0.04
CA THR A 69 -9.28 -14.08 0.25
C THR A 69 -8.26 -15.22 0.28
N HIS A 70 -8.55 -16.25 1.07
CA HIS A 70 -7.74 -17.47 1.17
C HIS A 70 -8.60 -18.66 1.64
N GLY A 71 -8.98 -19.54 0.71
CA GLY A 71 -10.00 -20.56 0.99
C GLY A 71 -11.31 -19.89 1.42
N ASP A 72 -11.85 -20.28 2.58
CA ASP A 72 -13.07 -19.70 3.16
C ASP A 72 -12.81 -18.39 3.94
N PHE A 73 -11.55 -17.99 4.10
CA PHE A 73 -11.20 -16.74 4.77
C PHE A 73 -11.32 -15.55 3.81
N ALA A 74 -11.95 -14.47 4.27
CA ALA A 74 -11.99 -13.19 3.60
C ALA A 74 -11.75 -12.05 4.60
N THR A 75 -10.90 -11.10 4.25
CA THR A 75 -10.68 -9.87 5.00
C THR A 75 -10.60 -8.68 4.05
N THR A 76 -10.90 -7.48 4.55
CA THR A 76 -10.89 -6.26 3.77
C THR A 76 -9.96 -5.26 4.46
N TYR A 77 -8.93 -4.84 3.74
CA TYR A 77 -8.17 -3.66 4.09
C TYR A 77 -8.86 -2.42 3.51
N SER A 78 -8.65 -1.27 4.14
CA SER A 78 -9.17 0.01 3.66
C SER A 78 -8.01 0.99 3.54
N ALA A 79 -7.74 1.44 2.33
CA ALA A 79 -6.78 2.52 2.09
C ALA A 79 -7.50 3.86 2.18
N ASP A 80 -6.91 4.84 2.86
CA ASP A 80 -7.62 6.08 3.19
C ASP A 80 -8.11 6.84 1.97
N LEU A 81 -7.24 7.04 0.98
CA LEU A 81 -7.57 7.76 -0.25
C LEU A 81 -6.91 7.13 -1.48
N VAL A 82 -7.71 7.01 -2.55
CA VAL A 82 -7.22 6.79 -3.92
C VAL A 82 -7.64 7.96 -4.79
N VAL A 83 -6.68 8.64 -5.40
CA VAL A 83 -6.91 9.84 -6.22
C VAL A 83 -6.66 9.50 -7.68
N ALA A 84 -7.53 10.00 -8.56
CA ALA A 84 -7.44 9.82 -10.02
C ALA A 84 -7.36 8.34 -10.43
N ASP A 85 -8.06 7.46 -9.71
CA ASP A 85 -8.01 6.01 -9.87
C ASP A 85 -6.59 5.45 -10.02
N SER A 86 -5.61 6.02 -9.29
CA SER A 86 -4.20 5.71 -9.48
C SER A 86 -3.35 5.82 -8.21
N ALA A 87 -3.25 7.02 -7.64
CA ALA A 87 -2.33 7.28 -6.53
C ALA A 87 -2.98 7.01 -5.17
N ILE A 88 -2.30 6.20 -4.34
CA ILE A 88 -2.74 5.86 -2.98
C ILE A 88 -2.10 6.80 -1.97
N TYR A 89 -2.93 7.39 -1.11
CA TYR A 89 -2.51 8.23 0.01
C TYR A 89 -3.04 7.63 1.30
N GLU A 90 -2.16 7.50 2.29
CA GLU A 90 -2.49 7.05 3.64
C GLU A 90 -2.33 8.25 4.59
N LEU A 91 -3.40 8.59 5.29
CA LEU A 91 -3.47 9.77 6.14
C LEU A 91 -3.27 9.38 7.61
N LYS A 92 -2.64 10.28 8.37
CA LYS A 92 -2.41 10.09 9.80
C LYS A 92 -2.65 11.38 10.58
N THR A 93 -3.02 11.22 11.83
CA THR A 93 -3.02 12.31 12.83
C THR A 93 -2.17 11.93 14.04
N ALA A 94 -1.00 11.35 13.79
CA ALA A 94 -0.07 10.87 14.80
C ALA A 94 1.01 11.90 15.15
N ALA A 95 1.59 11.84 16.36
CA ALA A 95 2.65 12.78 16.76
C ALA A 95 3.85 12.79 15.78
N ALA A 96 4.16 11.64 15.18
CA ALA A 96 5.13 11.49 14.10
C ALA A 96 4.76 10.28 13.23
N LEU A 97 5.27 10.25 11.99
CA LEU A 97 5.21 9.05 11.16
C LEU A 97 6.11 7.95 11.72
N SER A 98 5.61 6.71 11.73
CA SER A 98 6.30 5.54 12.25
C SER A 98 6.62 4.53 11.14
N GLY A 99 7.48 3.55 11.47
CA GLY A 99 7.74 2.41 10.59
C GLY A 99 6.45 1.67 10.23
N GLU A 100 5.55 1.47 11.19
CA GLU A 100 4.28 0.77 10.99
C GLU A 100 3.39 1.45 9.95
N HIS A 101 3.33 2.79 9.94
CA HIS A 101 2.57 3.52 8.93
C HIS A 101 3.13 3.27 7.52
N LYS A 102 4.46 3.21 7.40
CA LYS A 102 5.13 2.90 6.12
C LYS A 102 4.84 1.47 5.68
N LYS A 103 4.86 0.51 6.60
CA LYS A 103 4.54 -0.90 6.32
C LYS A 103 3.10 -1.06 5.84
N GLN A 104 2.17 -0.37 6.50
CA GLN A 104 0.77 -0.35 6.10
C GLN A 104 0.61 0.13 4.65
N LEU A 105 1.21 1.27 4.29
CA LEU A 105 1.14 1.79 2.92
C LEU A 105 1.86 0.86 1.92
N LEU A 106 3.03 0.29 2.27
CA LEU A 106 3.71 -0.68 1.42
C LEU A 106 2.84 -1.90 1.12
N ASN A 107 2.09 -2.39 2.11
CA ASN A 107 1.15 -3.48 1.91
C ASN A 107 0.04 -3.09 0.92
N TYR A 108 -0.55 -1.91 1.06
CA TYR A 108 -1.58 -1.43 0.13
C TYR A 108 -1.05 -1.27 -1.29
N LEU A 109 0.14 -0.71 -1.45
CA LEU A 109 0.82 -0.59 -2.75
C LEU A 109 1.05 -1.96 -3.40
N LEU A 110 1.46 -2.95 -2.62
CA LEU A 110 1.66 -4.31 -3.11
C LEU A 110 0.33 -4.96 -3.53
N LEU A 111 -0.70 -4.87 -2.69
CA LEU A 111 -2.01 -5.48 -2.96
C LEU A 111 -2.72 -4.84 -4.16
N CYS A 112 -2.51 -3.55 -4.38
CA CYS A 112 -3.06 -2.78 -5.49
C CYS A 112 -2.14 -2.72 -6.73
N GLU A 113 -1.00 -3.41 -6.69
CA GLU A 113 0.05 -3.39 -7.73
C GLU A 113 0.52 -1.98 -8.14
N GLN A 114 0.47 -1.03 -7.19
CA GLN A 114 0.91 0.34 -7.39
C GLN A 114 2.36 0.53 -6.95
N PRO A 115 3.20 1.21 -7.76
CA PRO A 115 4.61 1.38 -7.46
C PRO A 115 4.90 2.47 -6.43
N ARG A 116 3.95 3.38 -6.20
CA ARG A 116 4.16 4.64 -5.47
C ARG A 116 2.91 5.06 -4.73
N GLY A 117 3.11 5.60 -3.53
CA GLY A 117 2.08 6.21 -2.70
C GLY A 117 2.71 7.20 -1.74
N LYS A 118 1.88 7.81 -0.90
CA LYS A 118 2.37 8.81 0.06
C LYS A 118 1.67 8.72 1.42
N LEU A 119 2.47 8.85 2.47
CA LEU A 119 1.98 9.09 3.83
C LEU A 119 1.84 10.59 4.06
N VAL A 120 0.73 11.00 4.67
CA VAL A 120 0.45 12.40 4.99
C VAL A 120 -0.01 12.49 6.44
N ASN A 121 0.69 13.26 7.26
CA ASN A 121 0.41 13.44 8.68
C ASN A 121 -0.02 14.88 8.99
N PHE A 122 -1.23 15.02 9.52
CA PHE A 122 -1.88 16.32 9.80
C PHE A 122 -1.74 16.80 11.24
N ARG A 123 -1.15 16.00 12.15
CA ARG A 123 -0.97 16.39 13.56
C ARG A 123 0.18 17.37 13.81
N PRO A 124 1.32 17.33 13.10
CA PRO A 124 2.43 18.25 13.36
C PRO A 124 2.06 19.70 13.03
N ALA A 125 2.95 20.65 13.36
CA ALA A 125 2.69 22.09 13.16
C ALA A 125 2.49 22.48 11.67
N GLY A 126 3.06 21.71 10.75
CA GLY A 126 2.73 21.72 9.35
C GLY A 126 2.53 20.29 8.86
N VAL A 127 1.87 20.10 7.72
CA VAL A 127 1.67 18.77 7.15
C VAL A 127 3.02 18.12 6.89
N GLU A 128 3.27 17.01 7.59
CA GLU A 128 4.41 16.13 7.38
C GLU A 128 4.04 15.10 6.32
N SER A 129 4.96 14.74 5.42
CA SER A 129 4.68 13.71 4.43
C SER A 129 5.91 12.91 4.05
N GLN A 130 5.68 11.67 3.60
CA GLN A 130 6.74 10.76 3.22
C GLN A 130 6.34 9.96 1.97
N TYR A 131 7.19 9.98 0.95
CA TYR A 131 7.04 9.11 -0.21
C TYR A 131 7.33 7.66 0.15
N VAL A 132 6.48 6.76 -0.33
CA VAL A 132 6.68 5.32 -0.22
C VAL A 132 6.65 4.74 -1.62
N ASN A 133 7.77 4.16 -2.03
CA ASN A 133 7.93 3.55 -3.34
C ASN A 133 8.25 2.07 -3.16
N THR A 134 7.75 1.24 -4.06
CA THR A 134 8.07 -0.18 -4.13
C THR A 134 8.33 -0.60 -5.56
N GLN A 135 9.34 -1.46 -5.74
CA GLN A 135 9.57 -2.14 -7.00
C GLN A 135 9.01 -3.57 -7.01
N LEU A 136 8.52 -4.03 -5.84
CA LEU A 136 7.93 -5.34 -5.66
C LEU A 136 6.53 -5.34 -6.28
N THR A 137 6.31 -6.26 -7.20
CA THR A 137 4.99 -6.65 -7.70
C THR A 137 4.64 -8.02 -7.13
N LEU A 138 3.37 -8.42 -7.20
CA LEU A 138 2.96 -9.78 -6.78
C LEU A 138 3.68 -10.84 -7.61
N GLU A 139 3.88 -10.59 -8.90
CA GLU A 139 4.67 -11.45 -9.79
C GLU A 139 6.13 -11.58 -9.30
N LYS A 140 6.84 -10.46 -9.12
CA LYS A 140 8.22 -10.47 -8.63
C LYS A 140 8.36 -11.10 -7.25
N ARG A 141 7.35 -10.95 -6.39
CA ARG A 141 7.31 -11.60 -5.08
C ARG A 141 7.22 -13.12 -5.22
N ARG A 142 6.56 -13.65 -6.25
CA ARG A 142 6.51 -15.10 -6.52
C ARG A 142 7.67 -15.60 -7.37
N GLU A 143 8.50 -14.70 -7.88
CA GLU A 143 9.68 -15.02 -8.68
C GLU A 143 10.84 -15.43 -7.77
N PHE A 144 11.09 -16.74 -7.65
CA PHE A 144 12.26 -17.28 -6.97
C PHE A 144 12.76 -18.54 -7.65
N SER A 145 14.05 -18.84 -7.45
CA SER A 145 14.66 -20.10 -7.86
C SER A 145 15.12 -20.89 -6.63
N VAL A 146 15.08 -22.21 -6.73
CA VAL A 146 15.59 -23.11 -5.68
C VAL A 146 16.85 -23.76 -6.21
N ASP A 147 17.99 -23.44 -5.60
CA ASP A 147 19.24 -24.17 -5.84
C ASP A 147 19.32 -25.39 -4.92
N ALA A 148 19.11 -26.57 -5.49
CA ALA A 148 19.20 -27.85 -4.79
C ALA A 148 20.56 -28.56 -5.00
N SER A 149 21.58 -27.88 -5.54
CA SER A 149 22.88 -28.50 -5.88
C SER A 149 23.60 -29.16 -4.69
N ARG A 150 23.32 -28.69 -3.47
CA ARG A 150 23.87 -29.24 -2.21
C ARG A 150 22.87 -30.11 -1.45
N TRP A 151 21.70 -30.36 -2.01
CA TRP A 151 20.67 -31.17 -1.36
C TRP A 151 21.03 -32.65 -1.39
N MET A 152 21.21 -33.25 -0.22
CA MET A 152 21.40 -34.69 -0.09
C MET A 152 20.06 -35.35 0.28
N GLN A 153 19.53 -36.16 -0.62
CA GLN A 153 18.30 -36.91 -0.37
C GLN A 153 18.62 -38.13 0.50
N LEU A 154 18.40 -37.98 1.82
CA LEU A 154 18.63 -39.04 2.81
C LEU A 154 17.44 -40.02 2.96
N GLY A 155 16.34 -39.78 2.23
CA GLY A 155 15.15 -40.66 2.15
C GLY A 155 13.89 -39.92 1.67
N ASP A 156 12.78 -40.67 1.47
CA ASP A 156 11.51 -40.16 0.89
C ASP A 156 10.88 -39.02 1.71
N ARG A 157 11.15 -38.96 3.01
CA ARG A 157 10.68 -37.87 3.88
C ARG A 157 11.36 -36.54 3.58
N CYS A 158 12.62 -36.55 3.14
CA CYS A 158 13.36 -35.34 2.78
C CYS A 158 12.77 -34.67 1.54
N GLU A 159 12.36 -35.47 0.54
CA GLU A 159 11.72 -34.95 -0.67
C GLU A 159 10.39 -34.22 -0.36
N LYS A 160 9.60 -34.77 0.56
CA LYS A 160 8.36 -34.14 1.02
C LYS A 160 8.63 -32.78 1.67
N VAL A 161 9.67 -32.65 2.49
CA VAL A 161 10.03 -31.38 3.13
C VAL A 161 10.45 -30.34 2.08
N ALA A 162 11.30 -30.71 1.13
CA ALA A 162 11.73 -29.81 0.06
C ALA A 162 10.55 -29.34 -0.80
N ARG A 163 9.63 -30.25 -1.16
CA ARG A 163 8.41 -29.94 -1.90
C ARG A 163 7.49 -29.00 -1.10
N LEU A 164 7.24 -29.29 0.17
CA LEU A 164 6.41 -28.45 1.04
C LEU A 164 6.99 -27.04 1.19
N LEU A 165 8.31 -26.91 1.38
CA LEU A 165 8.96 -25.59 1.47
C LEU A 165 8.85 -24.83 0.15
N ALA A 166 9.03 -25.49 -1.00
CA ALA A 166 8.86 -24.86 -2.30
C ALA A 166 7.39 -24.43 -2.54
N GLU A 167 6.42 -25.24 -2.13
CA GLU A 167 5.00 -24.92 -2.21
C GLU A 167 4.64 -23.73 -1.31
N LEU A 168 5.13 -23.71 -0.07
CA LEU A 168 4.97 -22.58 0.86
C LEU A 168 5.59 -21.30 0.29
N LEU A 169 6.80 -21.36 -0.28
CA LEU A 169 7.45 -20.21 -0.90
C LEU A 169 6.72 -19.73 -2.15
N ARG A 170 6.08 -20.62 -2.93
CA ARG A 170 5.22 -20.21 -4.05
C ARG A 170 3.95 -19.52 -3.60
N ASP A 171 3.37 -19.95 -2.49
CA ASP A 171 2.14 -19.37 -1.96
C ASP A 171 2.39 -18.04 -1.25
N TRP A 172 3.39 -18.00 -0.36
CA TRP A 172 3.77 -16.80 0.40
C TRP A 172 4.56 -15.78 -0.43
N GLY A 173 5.27 -16.27 -1.45
CA GLY A 173 6.25 -15.53 -2.24
C GLY A 173 7.66 -15.57 -1.63
N GLY A 174 8.68 -15.47 -2.48
CA GLY A 174 10.02 -15.03 -2.11
C GLY A 174 10.05 -13.56 -1.73
N PHE A 175 11.17 -13.07 -1.19
CA PHE A 175 11.31 -11.71 -0.64
C PHE A 175 10.52 -11.45 0.65
N LEU A 176 10.67 -12.37 1.62
CA LEU A 176 10.30 -12.16 3.01
C LEU A 176 11.19 -11.06 3.63
N GLU A 177 10.95 -9.79 3.29
CA GLU A 177 11.47 -8.71 4.12
C GLU A 177 10.70 -8.71 5.43
N THR A 178 11.40 -8.80 6.56
CA THR A 178 10.80 -8.68 7.90
C THR A 178 9.96 -7.40 8.04
N SER A 179 10.33 -6.35 7.29
CA SER A 179 9.59 -5.09 7.21
C SER A 179 8.13 -5.25 6.75
N LEU A 180 7.76 -6.31 6.03
CA LEU A 180 6.40 -6.50 5.51
C LEU A 180 5.55 -7.46 6.36
N TYR A 181 6.15 -8.17 7.33
CA TYR A 181 5.48 -9.27 8.05
C TYR A 181 5.65 -9.27 9.57
N LEU A 182 6.49 -8.39 10.12
CA LEU A 182 6.68 -8.12 11.55
C LEU A 182 6.47 -6.63 11.80
#